data_AF-A0A3N5M6C7-F1
#
_entry.id   AF-A0A3N5M6C7-F1
#
_cell.length_a   1.000
_cell.length_b   1.000
_cell.length_c   1.000
_cell.angle_alpha   90.00
_cell.angle_beta   90.00
_cell.angle_gamma   90.00
#
_symmetry.space_group_name_H-M   'P 1'
#
loop_
_entity.id
_entity.type
_entity.pdbx_description
1 polymer ?
#
loop_
_entity_poly.entity_id
_entity_poly.type
_entity_poly.pdbx_seq_one_letter_code
_entity_poly.pdbx_strand_id
1 'polypeptide(L)' 'MLPGIQSVFDAVQEGYRYGKFGYLDLLDAQRSLSESKRQYIESLAAYRKAYADVERLTGAGPETHGSDAIRK' A
#
# COMPACT_ATOMS: atom_id res chain seq x y z
N MET A 1 -5.90 -7.68 4.31
CA MET A 1 -7.12 -7.03 3.79
C MET A 1 -7.16 -6.92 2.25
N LEU A 2 -6.04 -6.77 1.55
CA LEU A 2 -6.04 -6.71 0.07
C LEU A 2 -6.54 -7.96 -0.69
N PRO A 3 -6.13 -9.19 -0.34
CA PRO A 3 -6.54 -10.36 -1.12
C PRO A 3 -8.05 -10.63 -1.04
N GLY A 4 -8.65 -10.41 0.13
CA GLY A 4 -10.09 -10.64 0.35
C GLY A 4 -10.99 -9.67 -0.39
N ILE A 5 -10.58 -8.40 -0.55
CA ILE A 5 -11.38 -7.40 -1.26
C ILE A 5 -11.30 -7.59 -2.79
N GLN A 6 -10.17 -8.09 -3.31
CA GLN A 6 -10.09 -8.50 -4.72
C GLN A 6 -11.07 -9.64 -5.02
N SER A 7 -11.12 -10.68 -4.19
CA SER A 7 -12.08 -11.78 -4.40
C SER A 7 -13.56 -11.35 -4.33
N VAL A 8 -13.87 -10.34 -3.50
CA VAL A 8 -15.24 -9.77 -3.44
C VAL A 8 -15.56 -9.03 -4.74
N PHE A 9 -14.64 -8.22 -5.25
CA PHE A 9 -14.81 -7.55 -6.54
C PHE A 9 -15.01 -8.55 -7.68
N ASP A 10 -14.21 -9.62 -7.73
CA ASP A 10 -14.30 -10.65 -8.77
C ASP A 10 -15.67 -11.36 -8.74
N ALA A 11 -16.19 -11.67 -7.55
CA ALA A 11 -17.50 -12.27 -7.37
C ALA A 11 -18.66 -11.34 -7.80
N VAL A 12 -18.57 -10.06 -7.47
CA VAL A 12 -19.57 -9.05 -7.88
C VAL A 12 -19.53 -8.83 -9.39
N GLN A 13 -18.34 -8.80 -9.99
CA GLN A 13 -18.17 -8.67 -11.44
C GLN A 13 -18.82 -9.85 -12.18
N GLU A 14 -18.62 -11.07 -11.71
CA GLU A 14 -19.21 -12.25 -12.33
C GLU A 14 -20.74 -12.29 -12.11
N GLY A 15 -21.22 -11.92 -10.92
CA GLY A 15 -22.65 -11.80 -10.67
C GLY A 15 -23.32 -10.70 -11.51
N TYR A 16 -22.65 -9.57 -11.78
CA TYR A 16 -23.12 -8.53 -12.70
C TYR A 16 -23.25 -9.07 -14.13
N ARG A 17 -22.25 -9.82 -14.62
CA ARG A 17 -22.29 -10.45 -15.95
C ARG A 17 -23.46 -11.43 -16.12
N TYR A 18 -23.84 -12.11 -15.05
CA TYR A 18 -25.00 -13.00 -15.01
C TYR A 18 -26.32 -12.31 -14.62
N GLY A 19 -26.31 -10.98 -14.43
CA GLY A 19 -27.51 -10.20 -14.06
C GLY A 19 -27.97 -10.38 -12.60
N LYS A 20 -27.15 -11.01 -11.74
CA LYS A 20 -27.43 -11.20 -10.30
C LYS A 20 -27.15 -9.96 -9.46
N PHE A 21 -26.31 -9.05 -9.96
CA PHE A 21 -26.00 -7.77 -9.33
C PHE A 21 -26.21 -6.63 -10.33
N GLY A 22 -26.56 -5.45 -9.80
CA GLY A 22 -26.72 -4.23 -10.58
C GLY A 22 -25.38 -3.54 -10.88
N TYR A 23 -25.42 -2.56 -11.76
CA TYR A 23 -24.22 -1.76 -12.09
C TYR A 23 -23.67 -0.97 -10.89
N LEU A 24 -24.55 -0.54 -9.97
CA LEU A 24 -24.13 0.15 -8.74
C LEU A 24 -23.34 -0.76 -7.80
N ASP A 25 -23.74 -2.03 -7.66
CA ASP A 25 -23.00 -3.01 -6.85
C ASP A 25 -21.57 -3.21 -7.38
N LEU A 26 -21.43 -3.26 -8.71
CA LEU A 26 -20.12 -3.33 -9.37
C LEU A 26 -19.26 -2.10 -9.08
N LEU A 27 -19.84 -0.90 -9.18
CA LEU A 27 -19.13 0.36 -8.88
C LEU A 27 -18.70 0.45 -7.40
N ASP A 28 -19.55 -0.01 -6.48
CA ASP A 28 -19.23 -0.02 -5.05
C ASP A 28 -18.12 -1.02 -4.71
N ALA A 29 -18.13 -2.20 -5.35
CA ALA A 29 -17.05 -3.17 -5.23
C ALA A 29 -15.73 -2.60 -5.80
N GLN A 30 -15.80 -1.92 -6.95
CA GLN A 30 -14.63 -1.27 -7.56
C GLN A 30 -14.05 -0.15 -6.68
N ARG A 31 -14.92 0.67 -6.07
CA ARG A 31 -14.55 1.71 -5.12
C ARG A 31 -13.84 1.11 -3.91
N SER A 32 -14.40 0.05 -3.32
CA SER A 32 -13.84 -0.63 -2.15
C SER A 32 -12.46 -1.23 -2.43
N LEU A 33 -12.28 -1.82 -3.61
CA LEU A 33 -10.98 -2.33 -4.07
C LEU A 33 -9.95 -1.20 -4.24
N SER A 34 -10.36 -0.09 -4.84
CA SER A 34 -9.49 1.06 -5.07
C SER A 34 -9.03 1.70 -3.76
N GLU A 35 -9.95 1.85 -2.81
CA GLU A 35 -9.67 2.37 -1.47
C GLU A 35 -8.71 1.48 -0.69
N SER A 36 -8.87 0.16 -0.77
CA SER A 36 -7.95 -0.79 -0.12
C SER A 36 -6.54 -0.75 -0.72
N LYS A 37 -6.43 -0.58 -2.04
CA LYS A 37 -5.14 -0.39 -2.72
C LYS A 37 -4.46 0.90 -2.27
N ARG A 38 -5.21 2.00 -2.13
CA ARG A 38 -4.71 3.28 -1.60
C ARG A 38 -4.15 3.11 -0.19
N GLN A 39 -4.92 2.52 0.72
CA GLN A 39 -4.50 2.29 2.11
C GLN A 39 -3.23 1.44 2.19
N TYR A 40 -3.11 0.42 1.33
CA TYR A 40 -1.90 -0.39 1.28
C TYR A 40 -0.66 0.43 0.89
N ILE A 41 -0.76 1.24 -0.17
CA ILE A 41 0.35 2.10 -0.61
C ILE A 41 0.74 3.09 0.50
N GLU A 42 -0.24 3.69 1.17
CA GLU A 42 -0.01 4.60 2.30
C GLU A 42 0.69 3.90 3.47
N SER A 43 0.27 2.68 3.81
CA SER A 43 0.91 1.89 4.87
C SER A 43 2.36 1.55 4.52
N LEU A 44 2.65 1.24 3.26
CA LEU A 44 3.99 0.96 2.79
C LEU A 44 4.86 2.22 2.83
N ALA A 45 4.33 3.37 2.42
CA ALA A 45 5.03 4.65 2.50
C ALA A 45 5.33 5.04 3.96
N ALA A 46 4.35 4.87 4.86
CA ALA A 46 4.51 5.12 6.28
C ALA A 46 5.60 4.21 6.90
N TYR A 47 5.62 2.93 6.53
CA TYR A 47 6.66 1.99 6.95
C TYR A 47 8.05 2.45 6.48
N ARG A 48 8.20 2.83 5.21
CA ARG A 48 9.49 3.31 4.68
C ARG A 48 9.96 4.59 5.37
N LYS A 49 9.04 5.51 5.65
CA LYS A 49 9.35 6.73 6.40
C LYS A 49 9.82 6.40 7.83
N ALA A 50 9.10 5.53 8.53
CA ALA A 50 9.48 5.11 9.88
C ALA A 50 10.86 4.42 9.90
N TYR A 51 11.15 3.61 8.89
CA TYR A 51 12.46 2.97 8.73
C TYR A 51 13.58 4.00 8.53
N ALA A 52 13.39 4.99 7.65
CA ALA A 52 14.35 6.09 7.46
C ALA A 52 14.53 6.95 8.71
N ASP A 53 13.45 7.20 9.47
CA ASP A 53 13.52 7.90 10.75
C ASP A 53 14.36 7.13 11.77
N VAL A 54 14.23 5.80 11.83
CA VAL A 54 15.09 4.95 12.67
C VAL A 54 16.54 5.03 12.23
N GLU A 55 16.85 4.89 10.93
CA GLU A 55 18.23 5.01 10.41
C GLU A 55 18.86 6.37 10.74
N ARG A 56 18.07 7.45 10.66
CA ARG A 56 18.50 8.80 11.05
C ARG A 56 18.80 8.89 12.55
N LEU A 57 17.96 8.30 13.40
CA LEU A 57 18.15 8.33 14.86
C LEU A 57 19.33 7.47 15.32
N THR A 58 19.63 6.37 14.63
CA THR A 58 20.74 5.47 14.96
C THR A 58 22.08 5.88 14.33
N GLY A 59 22.09 6.95 13.51
CA GLY A 59 23.29 7.41 12.81
C GLY A 59 23.76 6.48 11.69
N ALA A 60 22.90 5.55 11.25
CA ALA A 60 23.15 4.60 10.17
C ALA A 60 22.61 5.08 8.81
N GLY A 61 22.33 6.37 8.67
CA GLY A 61 21.90 6.95 7.40
C GLY A 61 23.01 6.88 6.33
N PRO A 62 22.67 7.06 5.05
CA PRO A 62 23.63 6.98 3.93
C PRO A 62 24.80 7.99 4.00
N GLU A 63 24.75 8.96 4.92
CA GLU A 63 25.74 10.01 5.13
C GLU A 63 26.93 9.59 6.02
N THR A 64 26.90 8.43 6.69
CA THR A 64 27.94 8.06 7.68
C THR A 64 29.26 7.58 7.07
N HIS A 65 29.47 7.74 5.76
CA HIS A 65 30.73 7.44 5.07
C HIS A 65 31.68 8.66 4.91
N GLY A 66 31.31 9.85 5.37
CA GLY A 66 32.02 11.09 5.01
C GLY A 66 32.97 11.72 6.03
N SER A 67 33.10 11.23 7.28
CA SER A 67 33.81 11.99 8.33
C SER A 67 34.98 11.27 9.03
N ASP A 68 35.30 10.02 8.65
CA ASP A 68 36.42 9.29 9.27
C ASP A 68 37.71 9.25 8.42
N ALA A 69 37.73 9.94 7.27
CA ALA A 69 38.90 9.96 6.37
C ALA A 69 39.84 11.17 6.55
N ILE A 70 39.64 12.05 7.53
CA ILE A 70 40.47 13.26 7.74
C ILE A 70 41.19 13.27 9.11
N ARG A 71 41.50 12.08 9.65
CA ARG A 71 42.46 11.96 10.76
C ARG A 71 43.48 10.84 10.49
N LYS A 72 44.45 11.12 9.62
CA LYS A 72 45.85 10.71 9.83
C LYS A 72 46.79 11.45 8.90
#